data_AF-A0A2V6EFZ7-F1
#
_entry.id   AF-A0A2V6EFZ7-F1
#
_cell.length_a   1.000
_cell.length_b   1.000
_cell.length_c   1.000
_cell.angle_alpha   90.00
_cell.angle_beta   90.00
_cell.angle_gamma   90.00
#
_symmetry.space_group_name_H-M   'P 1'
#
loop_
_entity.id
_entity.type
_entity.pdbx_description
1 polymer ?
#
loop_
_entity_poly.entity_id
_entity_poly.type
_entity_poly.pdbx_seq_one_letter_code
_entity_poly.pdbx_strand_id
1 'polypeptide(L)'
;MKTTILISLAITLSSVVAKADLKDIFFDRPFFHHTDTLAPRDEWDLLHQSRTTLYETDFAPRHSWRPLYYLESGRELIAQPAYVGALQRDLARLGYYCGPIDGVFSLDVSDAIARLQKNYSQRVTGTLTVPVRRVLHLP
;
A
#
# COMPACT_ATOMS: atom_id res chain seq x y z
N MET A 1 36.12 1.47 38.47
CA MET A 1 34.89 2.20 38.11
C MET A 1 34.79 2.38 36.59
N LYS A 2 34.62 1.30 35.81
CA LYS A 2 34.72 1.32 34.33
C LYS A 2 33.58 0.59 33.60
N THR A 3 32.59 0.07 34.34
CA THR A 3 31.49 -0.75 33.78
C THR A 3 30.14 -0.03 33.74
N THR A 4 30.02 1.16 34.32
CA THR A 4 28.75 1.92 34.40
C THR A 4 28.45 2.82 33.20
N ILE A 5 29.41 3.05 32.30
CA ILE A 5 29.26 4.00 31.19
C ILE A 5 28.64 3.35 29.93
N LEU A 6 28.60 2.02 29.83
CA LEU A 6 28.09 1.33 28.63
C LEU A 6 26.56 1.18 28.57
N ILE A 7 25.85 1.32 29.69
CA ILE A 7 24.38 1.12 29.72
C ILE A 7 23.62 2.42 29.39
N SER A 8 24.20 3.59 29.63
CA SER A 8 23.54 4.86 29.32
C SER A 8 23.46 5.18 27.82
N LEU A 9 24.37 4.63 26.99
CA LEU A 9 24.37 4.86 25.54
C LEU A 9 23.23 4.12 24.81
N ALA A 10 22.77 2.99 25.35
CA ALA A 10 21.65 2.24 24.75
C ALA A 10 20.29 2.89 25.00
N ILE A 11 20.14 3.61 26.12
CA ILE A 11 18.88 4.27 26.50
C ILE A 11 18.74 5.61 25.77
N THR A 12 19.84 6.33 25.50
CA THR A 12 19.80 7.56 24.69
C THR A 12 19.61 7.29 23.19
N LEU A 13 20.01 6.12 22.67
CA LEU A 13 19.72 5.76 21.28
C LEU A 13 18.23 5.38 21.07
N SER A 14 17.54 4.91 22.12
CA SER A 14 16.11 4.58 22.04
C SER A 14 15.19 5.80 21.99
N SER A 15 15.57 6.93 22.58
CA SER A 15 14.75 8.15 22.56
C SER A 15 14.90 8.98 21.28
N VAL A 16 15.97 8.77 20.49
CA VAL A 16 16.17 9.44 19.19
C VAL A 16 15.39 8.78 18.05
N VAL A 17 14.93 7.53 18.20
CA VAL A 17 14.09 6.86 17.19
C VAL A 17 12.62 7.33 17.25
N ALA A 18 12.22 8.10 18.27
CA ALA A 18 10.81 8.42 18.50
C ALA A 18 10.27 9.63 17.71
N LYS A 19 11.11 10.45 17.06
CA LYS A 19 10.67 11.66 16.32
C LYS A 19 11.56 12.05 15.13
N ALA A 20 12.27 11.10 14.54
CA ALA A 20 12.84 11.34 13.22
C ALA A 20 11.77 11.01 12.17
N ASP A 21 11.16 12.06 11.63
CA ASP A 21 10.68 12.05 10.26
C ASP A 21 11.87 11.64 9.38
N LEU A 22 12.11 10.33 9.25
CA LEU A 22 13.17 9.72 8.45
C LEU A 22 12.79 9.80 6.97
N LYS A 23 12.26 10.95 6.58
CA LYS A 23 12.20 11.41 5.21
C LYS A 23 13.49 12.20 4.99
N ASP A 24 13.99 12.22 3.77
CA ASP A 24 14.94 13.21 3.27
C ASP A 24 16.47 13.00 3.37
N ILE A 25 17.06 12.13 4.19
CA ILE A 25 18.56 12.13 4.27
C ILE A 25 19.28 11.29 3.19
N PHE A 26 18.64 10.29 2.56
CA PHE A 26 19.37 9.38 1.64
C PHE A 26 18.76 9.12 0.25
N PHE A 27 17.57 9.63 -0.10
CA PHE A 27 16.90 9.32 -1.38
C PHE A 27 16.21 10.50 -2.08
N ASP A 28 16.78 11.71 -1.99
CA ASP A 28 16.36 12.85 -2.80
C ASP A 28 17.05 12.84 -4.19
N ARG A 29 16.28 12.48 -5.23
CA ARG A 29 16.59 12.67 -6.66
C ARG A 29 15.30 13.11 -7.39
N PRO A 30 15.37 13.96 -8.44
CA PRO A 30 14.73 15.27 -8.39
C PRO A 30 13.34 15.45 -9.04
N PHE A 31 12.64 14.44 -9.56
CA PHE A 31 11.49 14.73 -10.46
C PHE A 31 10.25 13.84 -10.23
N PHE A 32 9.62 13.94 -9.06
CA PHE A 32 8.32 13.34 -8.69
C PHE A 32 8.35 11.91 -8.10
N HIS A 33 8.61 11.81 -6.79
CA HIS A 33 8.15 10.68 -5.99
C HIS A 33 7.14 11.19 -4.97
N HIS A 34 5.86 11.08 -5.31
CA HIS A 34 4.79 11.26 -4.34
C HIS A 34 4.95 10.24 -3.22
N THR A 35 4.80 10.70 -1.98
CA THR A 35 4.87 9.89 -0.75
C THR A 35 3.74 8.86 -0.66
N ASP A 36 2.73 8.95 -1.53
CA ASP A 36 1.63 8.01 -1.55
C ASP A 36 1.98 6.73 -2.33
N THR A 37 2.09 5.66 -1.57
CA THR A 37 2.41 4.31 -2.03
C THR A 37 1.23 3.62 -2.70
N LEU A 38 -0.01 4.05 -2.41
CA LEU A 38 -1.26 3.47 -2.89
C LEU A 38 -1.97 4.34 -3.94
N ALA A 39 -1.38 5.48 -4.30
CA ALA A 39 -1.95 6.33 -5.32
C ALA A 39 -1.97 5.63 -6.69
N PRO A 40 -3.02 5.84 -7.52
CA PRO A 40 -3.14 5.18 -8.82
C PRO A 40 -2.00 5.58 -9.74
N ARG A 41 -1.42 4.62 -10.47
CA ARG A 41 -0.31 4.83 -11.40
C ARG A 41 -0.64 4.27 -12.77
N ASP A 42 -0.07 4.86 -13.81
CA ASP A 42 -0.09 4.33 -15.17
C ASP A 42 1.34 4.12 -15.69
N GLU A 43 1.48 3.86 -16.99
CA GLU A 43 2.80 3.64 -17.61
C GLU A 43 3.70 4.88 -17.52
N TRP A 44 3.13 6.08 -17.40
CA TRP A 44 3.85 7.35 -17.46
C TRP A 44 4.09 7.98 -16.10
N ASP A 45 3.13 7.98 -15.16
CA ASP A 45 3.34 8.26 -13.73
C ASP A 45 2.04 8.07 -12.91
N LEU A 46 1.93 8.71 -11.74
CA LEU A 46 0.70 8.89 -10.99
C LEU A 46 -0.41 9.49 -11.84
N LEU A 47 -1.54 8.82 -11.86
CA LEU A 47 -2.77 9.48 -12.27
C LEU A 47 -3.13 10.49 -11.20
N HIS A 48 -3.07 11.77 -11.55
CA HIS A 48 -3.61 12.83 -10.69
C HIS A 48 -5.07 12.50 -10.43
N GLN A 49 -5.44 12.34 -9.16
CA GLN A 49 -6.83 12.14 -8.77
C GLN A 49 -7.64 13.29 -9.37
N SER A 50 -8.63 12.96 -10.20
CA SER A 50 -9.57 13.97 -10.66
C SER A 50 -10.23 14.58 -9.42
N ARG A 51 -10.30 15.92 -9.34
CA ARG A 51 -10.91 16.63 -8.20
C ARG A 51 -12.33 16.13 -7.86
N THR A 52 -12.97 15.44 -8.80
CA THR A 52 -14.37 15.04 -8.77
C THR A 52 -14.60 13.64 -8.17
N THR A 53 -13.56 12.81 -8.01
CA THR A 53 -13.71 11.41 -7.53
C THR A 53 -12.81 11.13 -6.34
N LEU A 54 -13.19 11.64 -5.17
CA LEU A 54 -12.55 11.34 -3.89
C LEU A 54 -13.37 10.28 -3.15
N TYR A 55 -12.74 9.18 -2.76
CA TYR A 55 -13.38 8.12 -1.97
C TYR A 55 -13.03 8.29 -0.50
N GLU A 56 -13.88 7.82 0.42
CA GLU A 56 -13.60 7.83 1.86
C GLU A 56 -12.28 7.11 2.19
N THR A 57 -11.97 6.07 1.41
CA THR A 57 -10.72 5.30 1.51
C THR A 57 -9.47 6.11 1.23
N ASP A 58 -9.55 7.24 0.51
CA ASP A 58 -8.39 8.09 0.22
C ASP A 58 -7.90 8.85 1.46
N PHE A 59 -8.77 9.00 2.47
CA PHE A 59 -8.46 9.64 3.74
C PHE A 59 -8.07 8.64 4.83
N ALA A 60 -8.18 7.33 4.56
CA ALA A 60 -7.83 6.31 5.53
C ALA A 60 -6.31 6.28 5.81
N PRO A 61 -5.90 5.89 7.04
CA PRO A 61 -4.49 5.78 7.40
C PRO A 61 -3.77 4.79 6.48
N ARG A 62 -2.58 5.18 6.00
CA ARG A 62 -1.76 4.36 5.10
C ARG A 62 -0.29 4.45 5.46
N HIS A 63 0.45 3.37 5.21
CA HIS A 63 1.90 3.36 5.35
C HIS A 63 2.52 4.24 4.26
N SER A 64 3.25 5.28 4.68
CA SER A 64 3.96 6.17 3.77
C SER A 64 5.21 5.51 3.16
N TRP A 65 5.71 4.44 3.78
CA TRP A 65 6.90 3.75 3.30
C TRP A 65 6.54 2.43 2.61
N ARG A 66 6.81 2.38 1.30
CA ARG A 66 6.43 1.26 0.42
C ARG A 66 6.93 -0.12 0.89
N PRO A 67 8.15 -0.27 1.44
CA PRO A 67 8.65 -1.55 1.94
C PRO A 67 7.78 -2.19 3.03
N LEU A 68 7.01 -1.42 3.79
CA LEU A 68 6.21 -1.94 4.89
C LEU A 68 5.10 -2.88 4.41
N TYR A 69 4.44 -2.58 3.29
CA TYR A 69 3.38 -3.45 2.73
C TYR A 69 3.91 -4.82 2.26
N TYR A 70 5.18 -4.92 1.87
CA TYR A 70 5.76 -6.21 1.47
C TYR A 70 6.03 -7.13 2.67
N LEU A 71 6.17 -6.56 3.87
CA LEU A 71 6.30 -7.31 5.11
C LEU A 71 4.94 -7.78 5.64
N GLU A 72 3.87 -7.13 5.22
CA GLU A 72 2.50 -7.45 5.61
C GLU A 72 1.93 -8.62 4.81
N SER A 73 1.18 -9.45 5.51
CA SER A 73 0.47 -10.58 4.93
C SER A 73 -0.81 -10.13 4.24
N GLY A 74 -1.31 -10.93 3.27
CA GLY A 74 -2.55 -10.63 2.57
C GLY A 74 -3.74 -10.37 3.50
N ARG A 75 -3.81 -11.06 4.65
CA ARG A 75 -4.85 -10.86 5.68
C ARG A 75 -4.78 -9.49 6.38
N GLU A 76 -3.58 -8.93 6.57
CA GLU A 76 -3.38 -7.63 7.21
C GLU A 76 -3.68 -6.50 6.22
N LEU A 77 -3.36 -6.73 4.94
CA LEU A 77 -3.65 -5.80 3.85
C LEU A 77 -5.15 -5.66 3.60
N ILE A 78 -5.92 -6.76 3.60
CA ILE A 78 -7.38 -6.70 3.44
C ILE A 78 -8.09 -6.07 4.64
N ALA A 79 -7.43 -5.97 5.80
CA ALA A 79 -7.97 -5.28 6.97
C ALA A 79 -7.80 -3.75 6.88
N GLN A 80 -6.94 -3.27 5.96
CA GLN A 80 -6.67 -1.84 5.79
C GLN A 80 -7.59 -1.25 4.72
N PRO A 81 -8.51 -0.35 5.08
CA PRO A 81 -9.47 0.21 4.12
C PRO A 81 -8.80 1.03 3.03
N ALA A 82 -7.67 1.71 3.31
CA ALA A 82 -6.89 2.42 2.31
C ALA A 82 -6.35 1.46 1.22
N TYR A 83 -5.82 0.31 1.64
CA TYR A 83 -5.26 -0.70 0.73
C TYR A 83 -6.36 -1.36 -0.11
N VAL A 84 -7.48 -1.73 0.53
CA VAL A 84 -8.63 -2.32 -0.17
C VAL A 84 -9.25 -1.32 -1.14
N GLY A 85 -9.32 -0.03 -0.78
CA GLY A 85 -9.79 1.01 -1.68
C GLY A 85 -8.91 1.15 -2.94
N ALA A 86 -7.59 1.08 -2.78
CA ALA A 86 -6.67 1.04 -3.92
C ALA A 86 -6.87 -0.21 -4.78
N LEU A 87 -6.98 -1.39 -4.15
CA LEU A 87 -7.28 -2.65 -4.82
C LEU A 87 -8.58 -2.62 -5.63
N GLN A 88 -9.68 -2.15 -5.03
CA GLN A 88 -10.98 -2.01 -5.69
C GLN A 88 -10.91 -1.06 -6.88
N ARG A 89 -10.20 0.06 -6.72
CA ARG A 89 -10.02 1.06 -7.78
C ARG A 89 -9.23 0.52 -8.96
N ASP A 90 -8.13 -0.19 -8.70
CA ASP A 90 -7.31 -0.76 -9.76
C ASP A 90 -8.02 -1.92 -10.47
N LEU A 91 -8.78 -2.75 -9.73
CA LEU A 91 -9.66 -3.76 -10.31
C LEU A 91 -10.76 -3.14 -11.18
N ALA A 92 -11.35 -2.02 -10.75
CA ALA A 92 -12.37 -1.30 -11.50
C ALA A 92 -11.81 -0.67 -12.77
N ARG A 93 -10.62 -0.08 -12.69
CA ARG A 93 -9.91 0.48 -13.84
C ARG A 93 -9.62 -0.57 -14.92
N LEU A 94 -9.29 -1.80 -14.52
CA LEU A 94 -9.09 -2.92 -15.42
C LEU A 94 -10.40 -3.59 -15.89
N GLY A 95 -11.56 -3.16 -15.37
CA GLY A 95 -12.87 -3.68 -15.75
C GLY A 95 -13.27 -4.99 -15.07
N TYR A 96 -12.56 -5.44 -14.02
CA TYR A 96 -12.93 -6.66 -13.29
C TYR A 96 -13.94 -6.41 -12.17
N TYR A 97 -14.00 -5.18 -11.66
CA TYR A 97 -14.86 -4.78 -10.54
C TYR A 97 -15.76 -3.61 -10.92
N CYS A 98 -17.05 -3.71 -10.60
CA CYS A 98 -18.05 -2.67 -10.91
C CYS A 98 -18.78 -2.18 -9.64
N GLY A 99 -18.32 -2.59 -8.47
CA GLY A 99 -18.92 -2.21 -7.18
C GLY A 99 -18.38 -0.89 -6.63
N PRO A 100 -18.84 -0.47 -5.44
CA PRO A 100 -18.35 0.73 -4.78
C PRO A 100 -16.89 0.56 -4.33
N ILE A 101 -16.14 1.66 -4.32
CA ILE A 101 -14.79 1.73 -3.75
C ILE A 101 -14.92 2.24 -2.31
N ASP A 102 -15.22 1.32 -1.40
CA ASP A 102 -15.53 1.56 0.01
C ASP A 102 -14.44 1.04 0.97
N GLY A 103 -13.43 0.33 0.46
CA GLY A 103 -12.35 -0.24 1.27
C GLY A 103 -12.76 -1.50 2.03
N VAL A 104 -13.89 -2.12 1.67
CA VAL A 104 -14.36 -3.37 2.27
C VAL A 104 -14.05 -4.54 1.35
N PHE A 105 -13.36 -5.56 1.88
CA PHE A 105 -13.09 -6.78 1.14
C PHE A 105 -14.35 -7.66 1.07
N SER A 106 -15.21 -7.38 0.09
CA SER A 106 -16.47 -8.09 -0.14
C SER A 106 -16.30 -9.33 -1.02
N LEU A 107 -17.36 -10.14 -1.13
CA LEU A 107 -17.40 -11.29 -2.04
C LEU A 107 -17.21 -10.85 -3.50
N ASP A 108 -17.75 -9.69 -3.88
CA ASP A 108 -17.61 -9.13 -5.23
C ASP A 108 -16.16 -8.80 -5.56
N VAL A 109 -15.38 -8.32 -4.56
CA VAL A 109 -13.94 -8.08 -4.72
C VAL A 109 -13.19 -9.39 -4.90
N SER A 110 -13.53 -10.42 -4.11
CA SER A 110 -12.96 -11.77 -4.27
C SER A 110 -13.25 -12.35 -5.66
N ASP A 111 -14.46 -12.19 -6.17
CA ASP A 111 -14.84 -12.64 -7.51
C ASP A 111 -14.11 -11.86 -8.61
N ALA A 112 -13.94 -10.54 -8.45
CA ALA A 112 -13.14 -9.71 -9.35
C ALA A 112 -11.67 -10.18 -9.39
N ILE A 113 -11.09 -10.50 -8.22
CA ILE A 113 -9.74 -11.08 -8.13
C ILE A 113 -9.68 -12.43 -8.83
N ALA A 114 -10.67 -13.30 -8.66
CA ALA A 114 -10.71 -14.59 -9.33
C ALA A 114 -10.75 -14.45 -10.86
N ARG A 115 -11.48 -13.46 -11.38
CA ARG A 115 -11.52 -13.13 -12.82
C ARG A 115 -10.17 -12.62 -13.32
N LEU A 116 -9.54 -11.73 -12.57
CA LEU A 116 -8.19 -11.23 -12.87
C LEU A 116 -7.17 -12.38 -12.88
N GLN A 117 -7.17 -13.23 -11.84
CA GLN A 117 -6.28 -14.39 -11.75
C GLN A 117 -6.46 -15.32 -12.95
N LYS A 118 -7.70 -15.58 -13.36
CA LYS A 118 -8.01 -16.39 -14.53
C LYS A 118 -7.45 -15.76 -15.82
N ASN A 119 -7.58 -14.44 -16.00
CA ASN A 119 -7.08 -13.78 -17.22
C ASN A 119 -5.55 -13.75 -17.29
N TYR A 120 -4.88 -13.55 -16.16
CA TYR A 120 -3.42 -13.53 -16.07
C TYR A 120 -2.77 -14.91 -15.89
N SER A 121 -3.51 -16.00 -16.17
CA SER A 121 -3.03 -17.40 -16.02
C SER A 121 -2.45 -17.73 -14.64
N GLN A 122 -3.00 -17.10 -13.59
CA GLN A 122 -2.62 -17.36 -12.20
C GLN A 122 -3.53 -18.44 -11.60
N ARG A 123 -3.08 -19.05 -10.50
CA ARG A 123 -3.95 -19.94 -9.72
C ARG A 123 -5.14 -19.15 -9.18
N VAL A 124 -6.34 -19.55 -9.56
CA VAL A 124 -7.59 -18.92 -9.12
C VAL A 124 -7.85 -19.27 -7.65
N THR A 125 -7.69 -18.29 -6.78
CA THR A 125 -7.97 -18.39 -5.33
C THR A 125 -9.04 -17.43 -4.86
N GLY A 126 -9.29 -16.32 -5.58
CA GLY A 126 -10.16 -15.23 -5.14
C GLY A 126 -9.58 -14.40 -3.98
N THR A 127 -8.36 -14.71 -3.55
CA THR A 127 -7.69 -14.04 -2.44
C THR A 127 -6.57 -13.12 -2.91
N LEU A 128 -6.26 -12.11 -2.09
CA LEU A 128 -5.14 -11.21 -2.33
C LEU A 128 -3.81 -11.98 -2.18
N THR A 129 -3.22 -12.36 -3.31
CA THR A 129 -1.92 -13.04 -3.38
C THR A 129 -0.85 -12.10 -3.96
N VAL A 130 0.43 -12.42 -3.76
CA VAL A 130 1.56 -11.62 -4.31
C VAL A 130 1.48 -11.47 -5.84
N PRO A 131 1.13 -12.51 -6.63
CA PRO A 131 0.94 -12.36 -8.07
C PRO A 131 -0.16 -11.35 -8.45
N VAL A 132 -1.25 -11.28 -7.68
CA VAL A 132 -2.33 -10.30 -7.89
C VAL A 132 -1.82 -8.88 -7.62
N ARG A 133 -1.13 -8.68 -6.49
CA ARG A 133 -0.51 -7.37 -6.13
C ARG A 133 0.41 -6.86 -7.22
N ARG A 134 1.25 -7.75 -7.77
CA ARG A 134 2.16 -7.43 -8.87
C ARG A 134 1.41 -6.98 -10.13
N VAL A 135 0.33 -7.67 -10.50
CA VAL A 135 -0.48 -7.29 -11.68
C VAL A 135 -1.11 -5.91 -11.50
N LEU A 136 -1.54 -5.59 -10.29
CA LEU A 136 -2.16 -4.31 -9.96
C LEU A 136 -1.13 -3.21 -9.61
N HIS A 137 0.18 -3.50 -9.67
CA HIS A 137 1.25 -2.58 -9.26
C HIS A 137 1.15 -2.10 -7.80
N LEU A 138 0.40 -2.82 -6.97
CA LEU A 138 0.23 -2.54 -5.56
C LEU A 138 1.48 -2.96 -4.77
N PRO A 139 1.87 -2.18 -3.76
CA PRO A 139 2.99 -2.49 -2.90
C PRO A 139 2.71 -3.70 -2.00
#